data_AF-A0A920LM06-F1
#
_entry.id   AF-A0A920LM06-F1
#
_cell.length_a   1.000
_cell.length_b   1.000
_cell.length_c   1.000
_cell.angle_alpha   90.00
_cell.angle_beta   90.00
_cell.angle_gamma   90.00
#
_symmetry.space_group_name_H-M   'P 1'
#
loop_
_entity.id
_entity.type
_entity.pdbx_description
1 polymer ?
#
loop_
_entity_poly.entity_id
_entity_poly.type
_entity_poly.pdbx_seq_one_letter_code
_entity_poly.pdbx_strand_id
1 'polypeptide(L)' 'MLKINLDGVEYNADDLSENGKAQAASLQFLNQMNKLQSEISVYQTARNSYVAALKSGTR' A
#
# COMPACT_ATOMS: atom_id res chain seq x y z
N MET A 1 24.94 7.49 -2.24
CA MET A 1 24.24 6.50 -3.10
C MET A 1 22.82 6.37 -2.61
N LEU A 2 21.86 6.73 -3.46
CA LEU A 2 20.44 6.53 -3.19
C LEU A 2 20.13 5.04 -3.36
N LYS A 3 19.61 4.39 -2.32
CA LYS A 3 19.24 2.98 -2.38
C LYS A 3 17.74 2.85 -2.65
N ILE A 4 17.37 1.97 -3.57
CA ILE A 4 15.99 1.61 -3.85
C ILE A 4 15.78 0.18 -3.40
N ASN A 5 14.80 -0.06 -2.53
CA ASN A 5 14.40 -1.40 -2.14
C ASN A 5 13.23 -1.87 -3.01
N LEU A 6 13.43 -2.95 -3.75
CA LEU A 6 12.40 -3.62 -4.54
C LEU A 6 12.29 -5.06 -4.04
N ASP A 7 11.16 -5.41 -3.42
CA ASP A 7 10.86 -6.75 -2.92
C ASP A 7 11.97 -7.37 -2.05
N GLY A 8 12.60 -6.57 -1.19
CA GLY A 8 13.67 -7.02 -0.29
C GLY A 8 15.06 -7.03 -0.93
N VAL A 9 15.18 -6.68 -2.20
CA VAL A 9 16.47 -6.49 -2.88
C VAL A 9 16.83 -5.01 -2.90
N GLU A 10 18.00 -4.67 -2.36
CA GLU A 10 18.55 -3.31 -2.44
C GLU A 10 19.29 -3.10 -3.77
N TYR A 11 18.86 -2.09 -4.51
CA TYR A 11 19.55 -1.59 -5.69
C TYR A 11 20.19 -0.25 -5.39
N ASN A 12 21.39 -0.01 -5.90
CA ASN A 12 21.95 1.32 -5.96
C ASN A 12 21.33 2.04 -7.16
N ALA A 13 20.68 3.19 -6.92
CA ALA A 13 20.02 3.95 -7.97
C ALA A 13 21.00 4.43 -9.05
N ASP A 14 22.27 4.63 -8.68
CA ASP A 14 23.33 5.07 -9.58
C ASP A 14 23.73 3.96 -10.58
N ASP A 15 23.43 2.70 -10.28
CA ASP A 15 23.72 1.54 -11.13
C ASP A 15 22.57 1.24 -12.11
N LEU A 16 21.43 1.93 -11.97
CA LEU A 16 20.26 1.74 -12.82
C LEU A 16 20.30 2.66 -14.04
N SER A 17 19.90 2.12 -15.19
CA SER A 17 19.57 2.95 -16.36
C SER A 17 18.38 3.88 -16.07
N GLU A 18 18.20 4.94 -16.87
CA GLU A 18 17.07 5.85 -16.73
C GLU A 18 15.71 5.13 -16.80
N ASN A 19 15.58 4.12 -17.67
CA ASN A 19 14.41 3.25 -17.72
C ASN A 19 14.26 2.43 -16.43
N GLY A 20 15.35 1.89 -15.89
CA GLY A 20 15.36 1.16 -14.62
C GLY A 20 14.89 2.03 -13.45
N LYS A 21 15.36 3.29 -13.37
CA LYS A 21 14.90 4.26 -12.36
C LYS A 21 13.40 4.56 -12.49
N ALA A 22 12.89 4.74 -13.70
CA ALA A 22 11.47 4.99 -13.94
C ALA A 22 10.58 3.80 -13.52
N GLN A 23 11.02 2.57 -13.82
CA GLN A 23 10.32 1.36 -13.38
C GLN A 23 10.37 1.20 -11.85
N ALA A 24 11.52 1.48 -11.23
CA ALA A 24 11.67 1.41 -9.78
C ALA A 24 10.76 2.42 -9.05
N ALA A 25 10.63 3.65 -9.57
CA ALA A 25 9.67 4.64 -9.06
C ALA A 25 8.21 4.15 -9.20
N SER A 26 7.88 3.50 -10.32
CA SER A 26 6.55 2.91 -10.54
C SER A 26 6.24 1.78 -9.55
N LEU A 27 7.21 0.91 -9.27
CA LEU A 27 7.07 -0.16 -8.26
C LEU A 27 6.93 0.40 -6.84
N GLN A 28 7.71 1.42 -6.49
CA GLN A 28 7.58 2.10 -5.20
C GLN A 28 6.18 2.71 -5.03
N PHE A 29 5.63 3.29 -6.10
CA PHE A 29 4.25 3.78 -6.11
C PHE A 29 3.24 2.65 -5.89
N LEU A 30 3.43 1.47 -6.50
CA LEU A 30 2.55 0.32 -6.28
C LEU A 30 2.65 -0.22 -4.86
N ASN A 31 3.84 -0.22 -4.25
CA ASN A 31 4.03 -0.71 -2.88
C ASN A 31 3.25 0.09 -1.85
N GLN A 32 3.00 1.38 -2.09
CA GLN A 32 2.17 2.19 -1.20
C GLN A 32 0.68 1.75 -1.21
N MET A 33 0.25 0.98 -2.22
CA MET A 33 -1.11 0.45 -2.29
C MET A 33 -1.41 -0.56 -1.17
N ASN A 34 -0.39 -1.21 -0.60
CA ASN A 34 -0.57 -2.08 0.57
C ASN A 34 -1.11 -1.31 1.78
N LYS A 35 -0.67 -0.06 1.97
CA LYS A 35 -1.22 0.82 3.01
C LYS A 35 -2.68 1.13 2.74
N LEU A 36 -3.02 1.50 1.50
CA LEU A 36 -4.40 1.76 1.08
C LEU A 36 -5.30 0.53 1.30
N GLN A 37 -4.81 -0.67 0.94
CA GLN A 37 -5.53 -1.92 1.16
C GLN A 37 -5.79 -2.18 2.66
N SER A 38 -4.81 -1.91 3.52
CA SER A 38 -4.98 -2.00 4.97
C SER A 38 -6.05 -1.01 5.48
N GLU A 39 -6.02 0.23 5.00
CA GLU A 39 -7.02 1.25 5.37
C GLU A 39 -8.44 0.85 4.93
N ILE A 40 -8.57 0.27 3.73
CA ILE A 40 -9.85 -0.27 3.23
C ILE A 40 -10.36 -1.40 4.15
N SER A 41 -9.49 -2.32 4.58
CA SER A 41 -9.89 -3.42 5.47
C SER A 41 -10.35 -2.91 6.85
N VAL A 42 -9.68 -1.89 7.41
CA VAL A 42 -10.11 -1.21 8.64
C VAL A 42 -11.48 -0.57 8.45
N TYR A 43 -11.66 0.18 7.36
CA TYR A 43 -12.93 0.82 7.02
C TYR A 43 -14.08 -0.20 6.92
N GLN A 44 -13.88 -1.30 6.19
CA GLN A 44 -14.88 -2.35 6.01
C GLN A 44 -15.30 -2.97 7.35
N THR A 45 -14.33 -3.26 8.22
CA THR A 45 -14.58 -3.79 9.57
C THR A 45 -15.43 -2.82 10.39
N ALA A 46 -15.01 -1.56 10.48
CA ALA A 46 -15.72 -0.55 11.25
C ALA A 46 -17.14 -0.32 10.73
N ARG A 47 -17.32 -0.17 9.41
CA ARG A 47 -18.62 -0.01 8.78
C ARG A 47 -19.56 -1.16 9.12
N ASN A 48 -19.09 -2.40 9.00
CA ASN A 48 -19.90 -3.58 9.27
C ASN A 48 -20.33 -3.64 10.75
N SER A 49 -19.42 -3.33 11.67
CA SER A 49 -19.73 -3.25 13.11
C SER A 49 -20.79 -2.20 13.42
N TYR A 50 -20.69 -0.99 12.83
CA TYR A 50 -21.68 0.07 13.05
C TYR A 50 -23.05 -0.29 12.46
N VAL A 51 -23.08 -0.87 11.26
CA VAL A 51 -24.33 -1.36 10.65
C VAL A 51 -24.98 -2.45 11.50
N ALA A 52 -24.19 -3.37 12.06
CA ALA A 52 -24.70 -4.40 12.94
C ALA A 52 -25.30 -3.80 14.24
N ALA A 53 -24.60 -2.86 14.86
CA ALA A 53 -25.07 -2.17 16.07
C ALA A 53 -26.39 -1.40 15.84
N LEU A 54 -26.51 -0.71 14.70
CA LEU A 54 -27.74 -0.02 14.31
C LEU A 54 -28.90 -1.00 14.15
N LYS A 55 -28.68 -2.16 13.51
CA LYS A 55 -29.71 -3.18 13.32
C LYS A 55 -30.15 -3.85 14.62
N SER A 56 -29.24 -4.03 15.58
CA SER A 56 -29.59 -4.59 16.89
C SER A 56 -30.34 -3.59 17.77
N GLY A 57 -30.04 -2.30 17.68
CA GLY A 57 -30.70 -1.25 18.48
C GLY A 57 -32.05 -0.77 17.93
N THR A 58 -32.47 -1.25 16.75
CA THR A 58 -33.76 -0.92 16.11
C THR A 58 -34.77 -2.08 16.16
N ARG A 59 -34.51 -3.10 17.00
CA ARG A 59 -35.42 -4.22 17.27
C ARG A 59 -35.98 -4.15 18.68
#